data_AF-A0A329TB26-F1
#
_entry.id   AF-A0A329TB26-F1
#
_cell.length_a   1.000
_cell.length_b   1.000
_cell.length_c   1.000
_cell.angle_alpha   90.00
_cell.angle_beta   90.00
_cell.angle_gamma   90.00
#
_symmetry.space_group_name_H-M   'P 1'
#
loop_
_entity.id
_entity.type
_entity.pdbx_description
1 polymer ?
#
loop_
_entity_poly.entity_id
_entity_poly.type
_entity_poly.pdbx_seq_one_letter_code
_entity_poly.pdbx_strand_id
1 'polypeptide(L)'
;MPSLRVYDTRGNEHSPTGGGSRSNERVKKDLGPAGVRLAIEAGRERKFTMFFRARETRNARAEQFYAVYSTRNGSMREFMDALRDRIEDEWGYTIDDSADDMSVFRALDAGQTSLPGSDQDRAILEELIGSRQGGTVGVRDAESALGLVNEFMGTYNRAAVADSPESNALSEFDLVVAPNGSSGIVPVGDTEDRWESTKESIRSRLIDAEIASINESVQTLSREHGLSSSEIRRRVSQRVPALSAPDTGGSTADRLASSGSSSRFDMAEIGKYVAIGALVLLVLIAGFFGASAFGVIGGSGGDDGGAAAASINGTVVDADGEPIGSGVEVTIERVADDNATESDGGMNTTTDGGSFAFENVSTGTYEISAESTDAFEYGAQEIEVDENGTDGVEVAPASATVNGAVVDAETGEPLSTDGDGEVDASIELVDGNGESVATATGGSYEFSVDDLDGSYTVTAEADGYESADHTVDSFGDQADIELESTGVTLSGEVTSNGTVVSDATVEVTVVAGDVRTVTTGSFGNYEITGLPPGSDYRVEVNAEGYETKAETIDLSGETQEKDFDLDPSES
;
A
#
# COMPACT_ATOMS: atom_id res chain seq x y z
N MET A 1 22.01 30.86 -11.01
CA MET A 1 20.88 31.65 -10.48
C MET A 1 19.63 30.90 -10.84
N PRO A 2 18.66 30.80 -9.93
CA PRO A 2 17.39 30.18 -10.26
C PRO A 2 16.72 30.93 -11.41
N SER A 3 16.03 30.22 -12.29
CA SER A 3 15.27 30.83 -13.38
C SER A 3 13.99 30.07 -13.66
N LEU A 4 12.88 30.80 -13.75
CA LEU A 4 11.57 30.27 -14.14
C LEU A 4 11.17 30.79 -15.53
N ARG A 5 10.75 29.89 -16.41
CA ARG A 5 10.17 30.19 -17.72
C ARG A 5 8.85 29.45 -17.88
N VAL A 6 7.90 30.05 -18.59
CA VAL A 6 6.60 29.45 -18.84
C VAL A 6 6.45 29.23 -20.34
N TYR A 7 5.86 28.11 -20.72
CA TYR A 7 5.64 27.70 -22.10
C TYR A 7 4.17 27.33 -22.31
N ASP A 8 3.65 27.58 -23.50
CA ASP A 8 2.39 26.96 -23.93
C ASP A 8 2.55 25.45 -24.15
N THR A 9 1.45 24.72 -24.34
CA THR A 9 1.46 23.28 -24.63
C THR A 9 2.13 22.90 -25.96
N ARG A 10 2.44 23.88 -26.82
CA ARG A 10 3.21 23.70 -28.06
C ARG A 10 4.70 24.00 -27.85
N GLY A 11 5.11 24.25 -26.61
CA GLY A 11 6.48 24.54 -26.21
C GLY A 11 6.97 25.93 -26.60
N ASN A 12 6.11 26.89 -26.94
CA ASN A 12 6.54 28.28 -27.18
C ASN A 12 6.58 29.05 -25.87
N GLU A 13 7.65 29.82 -25.63
CA GLU A 13 7.78 30.63 -24.43
C GLU A 13 6.66 31.68 -24.35
N HIS A 14 5.92 31.68 -23.24
CA HIS A 14 4.84 32.61 -22.98
C HIS A 14 5.34 33.82 -22.17
N SER A 15 4.88 35.01 -22.53
CA SER A 15 5.11 36.26 -21.79
C SER A 15 3.97 37.25 -22.10
N PRO A 16 3.24 37.76 -21.08
CA PRO A 16 2.10 38.67 -21.29
C PRO A 16 2.51 40.00 -21.94
N THR A 17 3.74 40.45 -21.70
CA THR A 17 4.27 41.70 -22.27
C THR A 17 4.77 41.55 -23.71
N GLY A 18 4.67 40.34 -24.29
CA GLY A 18 5.28 39.98 -25.56
C GLY A 18 6.80 39.81 -25.47
N GLY A 19 7.38 39.00 -26.37
CA GLY A 19 8.84 38.79 -26.45
C GLY A 19 9.31 37.33 -26.40
N GLY A 20 8.41 36.36 -26.21
CA GLY A 20 8.73 34.93 -26.27
C GLY A 20 9.20 34.54 -27.67
N SER A 21 10.51 34.30 -27.83
CA SER A 21 11.11 33.86 -29.11
C SER A 21 11.73 32.47 -29.01
N ARG A 22 11.67 31.85 -27.82
CA ARG A 22 12.30 30.57 -27.54
C ARG A 22 11.26 29.47 -27.61
N SER A 23 11.65 28.34 -28.17
CA SER A 23 10.89 27.11 -28.06
C SER A 23 11.59 26.16 -27.09
N ASN A 24 10.81 25.34 -26.39
CA ASN A 24 11.25 24.21 -25.62
C ASN A 24 10.73 22.94 -26.31
N GLU A 25 11.63 22.27 -27.03
CA GLU A 25 11.30 21.06 -27.79
C GLU A 25 10.82 19.92 -26.88
N ARG A 26 11.24 19.88 -25.61
CA ARG A 26 10.84 18.83 -24.66
C ARG A 26 9.37 18.99 -24.23
N VAL A 27 8.96 20.21 -23.91
CA VAL A 27 7.53 20.52 -23.66
C VAL A 27 6.70 20.18 -24.89
N LYS A 28 7.20 20.53 -26.07
CA LYS A 28 6.51 20.36 -27.35
C LYS A 28 6.34 18.91 -27.81
N LYS A 29 7.36 18.07 -27.61
CA LYS A 29 7.42 16.72 -28.20
C LYS A 29 7.16 15.60 -27.20
N ASP A 30 7.48 15.84 -25.93
CA ASP A 30 7.61 14.75 -24.96
C ASP A 30 6.59 14.92 -23.84
N LEU A 31 6.60 16.06 -23.14
CA LEU A 31 5.81 16.22 -21.90
C LEU A 31 4.30 16.38 -22.15
N GLY A 32 3.92 17.24 -23.09
CA GLY A 32 2.51 17.48 -23.43
C GLY A 32 1.78 16.22 -23.90
N PRO A 33 2.29 15.50 -24.93
CA PRO A 33 1.66 14.29 -25.43
C PRO A 33 1.66 13.12 -24.45
N ALA A 34 2.59 13.07 -23.50
CA ALA A 34 2.67 12.02 -22.49
C ALA A 34 1.87 12.31 -21.22
N GLY A 35 1.09 13.41 -21.19
CA GLY A 35 0.30 13.77 -20.02
C GLY A 35 1.14 14.03 -18.76
N VAL A 36 2.36 14.56 -18.92
CA VAL A 36 3.26 14.79 -17.78
C VAL A 36 2.75 15.96 -16.95
N ARG A 37 2.44 15.69 -15.69
CA ARG A 37 2.02 16.69 -14.71
C ARG A 37 3.20 17.33 -14.00
N LEU A 38 4.18 16.51 -13.63
CA LEU A 38 5.43 16.95 -13.02
C LEU A 38 6.60 16.18 -13.62
N ALA A 39 7.70 16.86 -13.93
CA ALA A 39 8.97 16.24 -14.28
C ALA A 39 10.13 16.87 -13.52
N ILE A 40 11.02 16.02 -13.01
CA ILE A 40 12.20 16.41 -12.25
C ILE A 40 13.42 15.85 -12.95
N GLU A 41 14.38 16.72 -13.23
CA GLU A 41 15.69 16.31 -13.73
C GLU A 41 16.76 16.70 -12.72
N ALA A 42 17.32 15.71 -12.05
CA ALA A 42 18.49 15.82 -11.21
C ALA A 42 19.75 15.67 -12.09
N GLY A 43 20.51 16.76 -12.24
CA GLY A 43 21.75 16.79 -12.98
C GLY A 43 22.72 17.81 -12.39
N ARG A 44 23.53 18.48 -13.23
CA ARG A 44 24.39 19.59 -12.77
C ARG A 44 23.58 20.80 -12.26
N GLU A 45 22.38 20.94 -12.78
CA GLU A 45 21.34 21.84 -12.30
C GLU A 45 20.07 21.02 -12.20
N ARG A 46 19.33 21.19 -11.11
CA ARG A 46 18.02 20.59 -10.91
C ARG A 46 16.98 21.36 -11.72
N LYS A 47 16.16 20.65 -12.48
CA LYS A 47 15.04 21.24 -13.21
C LYS A 47 13.73 20.65 -12.74
N PHE A 48 12.76 21.51 -12.51
CA PHE A 48 11.37 21.15 -12.27
C PHE A 48 10.56 21.65 -13.45
N THR A 49 9.74 20.77 -14.04
CA THR A 49 8.78 21.13 -15.08
C THR A 49 7.39 20.73 -14.61
N MET A 50 6.48 21.68 -14.50
CA MET A 50 5.12 21.46 -13.98
C MET A 50 4.09 21.92 -14.99
N PHE A 51 3.10 21.08 -15.22
CA PHE A 51 1.86 21.46 -15.88
C PHE A 51 1.02 22.31 -14.93
N PHE A 52 0.44 23.40 -15.42
CA PHE A 52 -0.54 24.17 -14.67
C PHE A 52 -1.54 24.87 -15.59
N ARG A 53 -2.66 25.27 -15.02
CA ARG A 53 -3.66 26.11 -15.68
C ARG A 53 -3.69 27.49 -15.07
N ALA A 54 -3.85 28.51 -15.91
CA ALA A 54 -3.99 29.88 -15.44
C ALA A 54 -4.92 30.70 -16.35
N ARG A 55 -5.55 31.71 -15.75
CA ARG A 55 -6.49 32.63 -16.39
C ARG A 55 -5.94 34.06 -16.29
N GLU A 56 -5.95 34.81 -17.39
CA GLU A 56 -5.52 36.22 -17.40
C GLU A 56 -6.39 37.09 -16.48
N THR A 57 -7.68 36.77 -16.39
CA THR A 57 -8.62 37.39 -15.45
C THR A 57 -9.54 36.32 -14.87
N ARG A 58 -10.20 36.62 -13.74
CA ARG A 58 -11.13 35.67 -13.08
C ARG A 58 -12.26 35.16 -13.99
N ASN A 59 -12.64 35.94 -15.00
CA ASN A 59 -13.71 35.59 -15.95
C ASN A 59 -13.18 35.04 -17.29
N ALA A 60 -11.86 34.97 -17.47
CA ALA A 60 -11.26 34.40 -18.67
C ALA A 60 -11.27 32.87 -18.60
N ARG A 61 -11.26 32.21 -19.76
CA ARG A 61 -11.05 30.77 -19.83
C ARG A 61 -9.61 30.44 -19.39
N ALA A 62 -9.45 29.34 -18.66
CA ALA A 62 -8.13 28.84 -18.33
C ALA A 62 -7.39 28.33 -19.56
N GLU A 63 -6.13 28.73 -19.66
CA GLU A 63 -5.17 28.22 -20.61
C GLU A 63 -4.19 27.28 -19.90
N GLN A 64 -3.62 26.34 -20.66
CA GLN A 64 -2.69 25.34 -20.18
C GLN A 64 -1.25 25.75 -20.45
N PHE A 65 -0.39 25.58 -19.46
CA PHE A 65 1.00 25.99 -19.50
C PHE A 65 1.92 24.95 -18.88
N TYR A 66 3.20 25.08 -19.20
CA TYR A 66 4.29 24.38 -18.53
C TYR A 66 5.26 25.40 -17.93
N ALA A 67 5.49 25.30 -16.63
CA ALA A 67 6.51 26.08 -15.93
C ALA A 67 7.80 25.26 -15.83
N VAL A 68 8.92 25.80 -16.31
CA VAL A 68 10.25 25.18 -16.22
C VAL A 68 11.11 26.04 -15.29
N TYR A 69 11.43 25.50 -14.13
CA TYR A 69 12.31 26.10 -13.14
C TYR A 69 13.66 25.39 -13.12
N SER A 70 14.74 26.14 -13.28
CA SER A 70 16.10 25.62 -13.21
C SER A 70 16.81 26.22 -12.00
N THR A 71 17.40 25.38 -11.17
CA THR A 71 18.12 25.77 -9.94
C THR A 71 19.32 24.86 -9.73
N ARG A 72 20.26 25.23 -8.86
CA ARG A 72 21.39 24.34 -8.53
C ARG A 72 20.94 23.26 -7.55
N ASN A 73 20.39 23.69 -6.41
CA ASN A 73 20.00 22.82 -5.29
C ASN A 73 18.62 23.18 -4.72
N GLY A 74 17.79 23.89 -5.49
CA GLY A 74 16.50 24.36 -4.97
C GLY A 74 15.50 23.24 -4.73
N SER A 75 14.55 23.50 -3.83
CA SER A 75 13.47 22.58 -3.47
C SER A 75 12.24 22.76 -4.36
N MET A 76 11.30 21.82 -4.28
CA MET A 76 9.99 21.98 -4.91
C MET A 76 9.20 23.16 -4.33
N ARG A 77 9.36 23.44 -3.03
CA ARG A 77 8.71 24.59 -2.38
C ARG A 77 9.20 25.92 -2.96
N GLU A 78 10.51 26.07 -3.10
CA GLU A 78 11.10 27.25 -3.77
C GLU A 78 10.64 27.39 -5.23
N PHE A 79 10.40 26.27 -5.90
CA PHE A 79 9.84 26.26 -7.24
C PHE A 79 8.38 26.76 -7.24
N MET A 80 7.54 26.25 -6.35
CA MET A 80 6.13 26.67 -6.23
C MET A 80 5.99 28.15 -5.85
N ASP A 81 6.80 28.62 -4.90
CA ASP A 81 6.86 30.04 -4.54
C ASP A 81 7.22 30.89 -5.76
N ALA A 82 8.27 30.51 -6.50
CA ALA A 82 8.68 31.23 -7.71
C ALA A 82 7.61 31.20 -8.82
N LEU A 83 6.83 30.11 -8.91
CA LEU A 83 5.74 29.96 -9.86
C LEU A 83 4.58 30.90 -9.53
N ARG A 84 4.13 30.92 -8.28
CA ARG A 84 3.06 31.82 -7.83
C ARG A 84 3.47 33.28 -7.97
N ASP A 85 4.67 33.65 -7.52
CA ASP A 85 5.22 35.01 -7.69
C ASP A 85 5.20 35.45 -9.16
N ARG A 86 5.54 34.55 -10.09
CA ARG A 86 5.55 34.87 -11.53
C ARG A 86 4.14 35.01 -12.10
N ILE A 87 3.25 34.09 -11.78
CA ILE A 87 1.94 34.02 -12.42
C ILE A 87 0.96 35.00 -11.77
N GLU A 88 0.90 35.03 -10.45
CA GLU A 88 -0.09 35.79 -9.70
C GLU A 88 0.39 37.22 -9.42
N ASP A 89 1.61 37.39 -8.93
CA ASP A 89 2.11 38.72 -8.55
C ASP A 89 2.69 39.52 -9.73
N GLU A 90 3.50 38.90 -10.58
CA GLU A 90 4.15 39.59 -11.71
C GLU A 90 3.21 39.74 -12.91
N TRP A 91 2.47 38.69 -13.26
CA TRP A 91 1.59 38.69 -14.44
C TRP A 91 0.14 39.05 -14.12
N GLY A 92 -0.27 38.98 -12.86
CA GLY A 92 -1.65 39.26 -12.45
C GLY A 92 -2.66 38.20 -12.90
N TYR A 93 -2.18 37.02 -13.31
CA TYR A 93 -3.04 35.90 -13.68
C TYR A 93 -3.56 35.20 -12.42
N THR A 94 -4.57 34.37 -12.55
CA THR A 94 -5.05 33.49 -11.47
C THR A 94 -4.78 32.04 -11.86
N ILE A 95 -4.08 31.29 -11.03
CA ILE A 95 -3.91 29.85 -11.23
C ILE A 95 -5.26 29.18 -11.02
N ASP A 96 -5.64 28.31 -11.96
CA ASP A 96 -6.90 27.56 -11.93
C ASP A 96 -6.61 26.13 -11.47
N ASP A 97 -6.68 25.92 -10.17
CA ASP A 97 -6.39 24.64 -9.52
C ASP A 97 -7.61 23.75 -9.33
N SER A 98 -8.80 24.15 -9.80
CA SER A 98 -10.03 23.38 -9.59
C SER A 98 -10.23 22.22 -10.58
N ALA A 99 -9.44 22.15 -11.65
CA ALA A 99 -9.55 21.09 -12.66
C ALA A 99 -8.96 19.77 -12.14
N ASP A 100 -9.52 18.61 -12.53
CA ASP A 100 -9.04 17.29 -12.09
C ASP A 100 -7.56 17.09 -12.39
N ASP A 101 -7.16 17.58 -13.55
CA ASP A 101 -5.83 17.49 -14.13
C ASP A 101 -4.78 18.41 -13.45
N MET A 102 -5.19 19.08 -12.36
CA MET A 102 -4.37 19.88 -11.45
C MET A 102 -4.10 19.19 -10.10
N SER A 103 -4.48 17.92 -9.92
CA SER A 103 -4.27 17.16 -8.67
C SER A 103 -2.82 17.18 -8.18
N VAL A 104 -1.85 16.93 -9.06
CA VAL A 104 -0.40 16.98 -8.75
C VAL A 104 0.06 18.39 -8.38
N PHE A 105 -0.51 19.42 -8.98
CA PHE A 105 -0.24 20.80 -8.61
C PHE A 105 -0.75 21.08 -7.19
N ARG A 106 -2.00 20.69 -6.88
CA ARG A 106 -2.60 20.87 -5.56
C ARG A 106 -1.82 20.16 -4.46
N ALA A 107 -1.51 18.88 -4.65
CA ALA A 107 -0.74 18.10 -3.68
C ALA A 107 0.65 18.73 -3.41
N LEU A 108 1.32 19.21 -4.47
CA LEU A 108 2.63 19.85 -4.33
C LEU A 108 2.55 21.22 -3.64
N ASP A 109 1.52 22.01 -3.92
CA ASP A 109 1.29 23.33 -3.32
C ASP A 109 0.95 23.21 -1.83
N ALA A 110 0.13 22.24 -1.47
CA ALA A 110 -0.20 21.90 -0.08
C ALA A 110 1.00 21.29 0.66
N GLY A 111 1.96 20.70 -0.06
CA GLY A 111 3.08 19.95 0.50
C GLY A 111 2.63 18.62 1.12
N GLN A 112 1.56 18.03 0.60
CA GLN A 112 1.02 16.75 1.03
C GLN A 112 1.71 15.62 0.26
N THR A 113 2.18 14.62 1.01
CA THR A 113 2.78 13.41 0.46
C THR A 113 2.43 12.22 1.35
N SER A 114 2.10 11.10 0.74
CA SER A 114 1.96 9.79 1.38
C SER A 114 2.94 8.82 0.74
N LEU A 115 3.50 7.87 1.51
CA LEU A 115 4.36 6.83 0.95
C LEU A 115 3.51 5.58 0.71
N PRO A 116 3.25 5.21 -0.56
CA PRO A 116 2.46 4.02 -0.88
C PRO A 116 3.32 2.75 -0.88
N GLY A 117 2.65 1.60 -0.79
CA GLY A 117 3.24 0.26 -0.89
C GLY A 117 4.05 -0.19 0.32
N SER A 118 4.45 -1.46 0.32
CA SER A 118 5.25 -2.06 1.39
C SER A 118 6.72 -1.62 1.34
N ASP A 119 7.50 -1.95 2.38
CA ASP A 119 8.96 -1.81 2.35
C ASP A 119 9.59 -2.65 1.22
N GLN A 120 9.01 -3.81 0.92
CA GLN A 120 9.51 -4.69 -0.13
C GLN A 120 9.30 -4.09 -1.53
N ASP A 121 8.12 -3.54 -1.79
CA ASP A 121 7.82 -2.89 -3.09
C ASP A 121 8.77 -1.73 -3.34
N ARG A 122 9.02 -0.93 -2.30
CA ARG A 122 9.94 0.20 -2.37
C ARG A 122 11.38 -0.25 -2.60
N ALA A 123 11.82 -1.36 -1.98
CA ALA A 123 13.14 -1.92 -2.21
C ALA A 123 13.32 -2.45 -3.64
N ILE A 124 12.29 -3.09 -4.21
CA ILE A 124 12.31 -3.54 -5.61
C ILE A 124 12.39 -2.34 -6.55
N LEU A 125 11.55 -1.33 -6.33
CA LEU A 125 11.54 -0.10 -7.12
C LEU A 125 12.87 0.65 -7.02
N GLU A 126 13.46 0.74 -5.83
CA GLU A 126 14.77 1.36 -5.63
C GLU A 126 15.87 0.67 -6.46
N GLU A 127 15.91 -0.66 -6.47
CA GLU A 127 16.87 -1.45 -7.24
C GLU A 127 16.66 -1.24 -8.76
N LEU A 128 15.42 -1.17 -9.24
CA LEU A 128 15.10 -0.89 -10.64
C LEU A 128 15.58 0.51 -11.08
N ILE A 129 15.31 1.52 -10.26
CA ILE A 129 15.75 2.90 -10.50
C ILE A 129 17.28 2.98 -10.45
N GLY A 130 17.89 2.42 -9.40
CA GLY A 130 19.33 2.45 -9.16
C GLY A 130 20.14 1.72 -10.24
N SER A 131 19.60 0.61 -10.76
CA SER A 131 20.18 -0.14 -11.87
C SER A 131 19.92 0.49 -13.25
N ARG A 132 19.19 1.61 -13.31
CA ARG A 132 18.79 2.34 -14.52
C ARG A 132 18.00 1.49 -15.50
N GLN A 133 17.25 0.54 -14.97
CA GLN A 133 16.31 -0.25 -15.75
C GLN A 133 14.99 0.50 -15.94
N GLY A 134 14.77 1.60 -15.20
CA GLY A 134 13.55 2.38 -15.24
C GLY A 134 12.44 1.70 -14.43
N GLY A 135 11.74 2.47 -13.60
CA GLY A 135 10.57 2.00 -12.86
C GLY A 135 9.35 2.82 -13.25
N THR A 136 8.41 2.23 -13.98
CA THR A 136 7.10 2.84 -14.24
C THR A 136 6.06 2.15 -13.38
N VAL A 137 5.41 2.90 -12.50
CA VAL A 137 4.48 2.37 -11.50
C VAL A 137 3.20 3.19 -11.41
N GLY A 138 2.09 2.53 -11.12
CA GLY A 138 0.81 3.12 -10.73
C GLY A 138 0.70 3.25 -9.20
N VAL A 139 -0.01 4.27 -8.75
CA VAL A 139 -0.32 4.54 -7.34
C VAL A 139 -1.71 5.16 -7.22
N ARG A 140 -2.23 5.21 -6.00
CA ARG A 140 -3.61 5.64 -5.73
C ARG A 140 -3.88 7.06 -6.22
N ASP A 141 -3.05 8.01 -5.79
CA ASP A 141 -3.31 9.43 -5.97
C ASP A 141 -2.04 10.27 -6.16
N ALA A 142 -2.24 11.58 -6.37
CA ALA A 142 -1.15 12.53 -6.57
C ALA A 142 -0.24 12.68 -5.33
N GLU A 143 -0.77 12.54 -4.11
CA GLU A 143 0.03 12.63 -2.88
C GLU A 143 0.99 11.44 -2.78
N SER A 144 0.50 10.25 -3.12
CA SER A 144 1.25 9.00 -3.18
C SER A 144 2.35 9.09 -4.25
N ALA A 145 2.02 9.66 -5.41
CA ALA A 145 2.98 9.86 -6.49
C ALA A 145 4.11 10.81 -6.09
N LEU A 146 3.78 11.93 -5.43
CA LEU A 146 4.77 12.86 -4.92
C LEU A 146 5.60 12.26 -3.79
N GLY A 147 5.02 11.40 -2.96
CA GLY A 147 5.72 10.64 -1.93
C GLY A 147 6.84 9.79 -2.51
N LEU A 148 6.56 8.95 -3.51
CA LEU A 148 7.60 8.13 -4.16
C LEU A 148 8.67 8.97 -4.87
N VAL A 149 8.25 10.02 -5.58
CA VAL A 149 9.19 10.92 -6.27
C VAL A 149 10.10 11.65 -5.27
N ASN A 150 9.61 11.93 -4.06
CA ASN A 150 10.41 12.52 -3.00
C ASN A 150 11.29 11.48 -2.29
N GLU A 151 10.77 10.28 -2.02
CA GLU A 151 11.47 9.17 -1.39
C GLU A 151 12.74 8.79 -2.16
N PHE A 152 12.60 8.55 -3.46
CA PHE A 152 13.73 8.16 -4.31
C PHE A 152 14.55 9.34 -4.82
N MET A 153 14.39 10.53 -4.22
CA MET A 153 15.14 11.71 -4.63
C MET A 153 16.63 11.51 -4.35
N GLY A 154 17.41 11.36 -5.43
CA GLY A 154 18.84 11.08 -5.37
C GLY A 154 19.22 9.71 -5.94
N THR A 155 18.26 8.80 -6.03
CA THR A 155 18.40 7.50 -6.69
C THR A 155 18.18 7.64 -8.21
N TYR A 156 17.16 8.41 -8.62
CA TYR A 156 16.94 8.75 -10.03
C TYR A 156 17.72 9.99 -10.49
N ASN A 157 18.01 10.05 -11.79
CA ASN A 157 18.39 11.30 -12.47
C ASN A 157 17.16 12.01 -13.05
N ARG A 158 16.13 11.26 -13.45
CA ARG A 158 14.91 11.80 -14.04
C ARG A 158 13.69 11.08 -13.50
N ALA A 159 12.76 11.84 -12.94
CA ALA A 159 11.46 11.35 -12.49
C ALA A 159 10.32 12.12 -13.16
N ALA A 160 9.19 11.45 -13.40
CA ALA A 160 7.97 12.07 -13.89
C ALA A 160 6.74 11.55 -13.13
N VAL A 161 5.75 12.44 -12.94
CA VAL A 161 4.38 12.09 -12.63
C VAL A 161 3.55 12.32 -13.89
N ALA A 162 2.89 11.31 -14.41
CA ALA A 162 2.21 11.37 -15.71
C ALA A 162 0.95 10.50 -15.77
N ASP A 163 -0.08 11.01 -16.45
CA ASP A 163 -1.35 10.30 -16.59
C ASP A 163 -1.29 9.18 -17.65
N SER A 164 -0.27 9.20 -18.51
CA SER A 164 -0.09 8.22 -19.60
C SER A 164 1.28 7.54 -19.48
N PRO A 165 1.47 6.67 -18.46
CA PRO A 165 2.76 6.08 -18.11
C PRO A 165 3.41 5.25 -19.22
N GLU A 166 2.62 4.69 -20.14
CA GLU A 166 3.11 3.84 -21.24
C GLU A 166 3.65 4.65 -22.45
N SER A 167 3.61 5.98 -22.40
CA SER A 167 4.09 6.80 -23.50
C SER A 167 5.59 6.59 -23.73
N ASN A 168 5.98 6.33 -24.99
CA ASN A 168 7.39 6.18 -25.38
C ASN A 168 8.26 7.40 -25.00
N ALA A 169 7.66 8.58 -24.87
CA ALA A 169 8.35 9.80 -24.43
C ALA A 169 8.84 9.72 -22.97
N LEU A 170 8.30 8.78 -22.18
CA LEU A 170 8.66 8.57 -20.78
C LEU A 170 9.80 7.56 -20.60
N SER A 171 10.20 6.85 -21.65
CA SER A 171 11.32 5.87 -21.60
C SER A 171 12.68 6.46 -21.21
N GLU A 172 12.83 7.78 -21.25
CA GLU A 172 14.04 8.48 -20.82
C GLU A 172 14.07 8.84 -19.32
N PHE A 173 13.00 8.55 -18.59
CA PHE A 173 12.90 8.75 -17.15
C PHE A 173 13.30 7.47 -16.41
N ASP A 174 14.05 7.62 -15.32
CA ASP A 174 14.43 6.50 -14.48
C ASP A 174 13.27 6.08 -13.56
N LEU A 175 12.35 7.00 -13.27
CA LEU A 175 11.13 6.78 -12.49
C LEU A 175 9.94 7.49 -13.16
N VAL A 176 8.85 6.77 -13.36
CA VAL A 176 7.56 7.31 -13.82
C VAL A 176 6.49 6.83 -12.85
N VAL A 177 5.71 7.75 -12.31
CA VAL A 177 4.62 7.43 -11.37
C VAL A 177 3.29 7.93 -11.94
N ALA A 178 2.29 7.06 -12.01
CA ALA A 178 0.97 7.39 -12.50
C ALA A 178 -0.03 7.39 -11.33
N PRO A 179 -0.68 8.52 -11.01
CA PRO A 179 -1.77 8.56 -10.04
C PRO A 179 -3.06 8.09 -10.71
N ASN A 180 -3.29 6.78 -10.70
CA ASN A 180 -4.31 6.09 -11.51
C ASN A 180 -5.23 5.18 -10.66
N GLY A 181 -5.31 5.40 -9.34
CA GLY A 181 -6.16 4.61 -8.44
C GLY A 181 -5.54 3.29 -7.99
N SER A 182 -4.30 2.96 -8.38
CA SER A 182 -3.70 1.68 -7.97
C SER A 182 -3.44 1.61 -6.46
N SER A 183 -3.83 0.50 -5.82
CA SER A 183 -3.48 0.23 -4.42
C SER A 183 -1.98 -0.10 -4.30
N GLY A 184 -1.29 0.53 -3.35
CA GLY A 184 0.16 0.35 -3.16
C GLY A 184 1.02 0.87 -4.31
N ILE A 185 2.03 0.08 -4.70
CA ILE A 185 2.93 0.36 -5.84
C ILE A 185 2.74 -0.76 -6.86
N VAL A 186 2.10 -0.46 -7.99
CA VAL A 186 1.82 -1.47 -9.02
C VAL A 186 2.74 -1.23 -10.22
N PRO A 187 3.57 -2.19 -10.66
CA PRO A 187 4.38 -2.03 -11.87
C PRO A 187 3.49 -1.93 -13.11
N VAL A 188 3.88 -1.09 -14.07
CA VAL A 188 3.11 -0.86 -15.29
C VAL A 188 3.96 -1.15 -16.52
N GLY A 189 3.40 -1.93 -17.46
CA GLY A 189 3.98 -2.22 -18.76
C GLY A 189 5.27 -3.02 -18.65
N ASP A 190 6.32 -2.60 -19.35
CA ASP A 190 7.63 -3.28 -19.34
C ASP A 190 8.26 -3.41 -17.93
N THR A 191 7.76 -2.67 -16.94
CA THR A 191 8.23 -2.73 -15.55
C THR A 191 7.81 -4.04 -14.89
N GLU A 192 6.70 -4.66 -15.27
CA GLU A 192 6.16 -5.89 -14.64
C GLU A 192 7.18 -7.05 -14.68
N ASP A 193 7.72 -7.35 -15.87
CA ASP A 193 8.73 -8.41 -16.03
C ASP A 193 10.03 -8.12 -15.24
N ARG A 194 10.42 -6.83 -15.19
CA ARG A 194 11.62 -6.38 -14.48
C ARG A 194 11.42 -6.43 -12.98
N TRP A 195 10.21 -6.12 -12.53
CA TRP A 195 9.79 -6.19 -11.13
C TRP A 195 9.93 -7.62 -10.61
N GLU A 196 9.32 -8.59 -11.29
CA GLU A 196 9.37 -10.00 -10.88
C GLU A 196 10.80 -10.55 -10.90
N SER A 197 11.57 -10.26 -11.94
CA SER A 197 12.97 -10.70 -11.99
C SER A 197 13.84 -10.03 -10.93
N THR A 198 13.55 -8.79 -10.54
CA THR A 198 14.25 -8.08 -9.47
C THR A 198 13.86 -8.62 -8.10
N LYS A 199 12.58 -8.88 -7.87
CA LYS A 199 12.05 -9.55 -6.66
C LYS A 199 12.77 -10.88 -6.45
N GLU A 200 12.84 -11.71 -7.49
CA GLU A 200 13.53 -13.01 -7.43
C GLU A 200 15.05 -12.85 -7.22
N SER A 201 15.67 -11.85 -7.85
CA SER A 201 17.09 -11.58 -7.66
C SER A 201 17.42 -11.08 -6.26
N ILE A 202 16.57 -10.26 -5.65
CA ILE A 202 16.71 -9.82 -4.25
C ILE A 202 16.58 -11.04 -3.34
N ARG A 203 15.54 -11.84 -3.54
CA ARG A 203 15.32 -13.09 -2.80
C ARG A 203 16.53 -14.02 -2.87
N SER A 204 17.06 -14.28 -4.06
CA SER A 204 18.24 -15.12 -4.25
C SER A 204 19.48 -14.57 -3.54
N ARG A 205 19.70 -13.25 -3.55
CA ARG A 205 20.84 -12.62 -2.84
C ARG A 205 20.74 -12.78 -1.34
N LEU A 206 19.54 -12.64 -0.77
CA LEU A 206 19.30 -12.84 0.66
C LEU A 206 19.59 -14.30 1.05
N ILE A 207 19.11 -15.26 0.26
CA ILE A 207 19.40 -16.69 0.46
C ILE A 207 20.92 -16.95 0.36
N ASP A 208 21.60 -16.40 -0.63
CA ASP A 208 23.05 -16.59 -0.79
C ASP A 208 23.85 -15.98 0.36
N ALA A 209 23.44 -14.80 0.86
CA ALA A 209 24.04 -14.17 2.02
C ALA A 209 23.87 -15.04 3.28
N GLU A 210 22.68 -15.63 3.45
CA GLU A 210 22.38 -16.52 4.55
C GLU A 210 23.20 -17.81 4.46
N ILE A 211 23.32 -18.41 3.27
CA ILE A 211 24.20 -19.57 3.04
C ILE A 211 25.67 -19.23 3.31
N ALA A 212 26.13 -18.02 2.98
CA ALA A 212 27.48 -17.58 3.30
C ALA A 212 27.69 -17.46 4.82
N SER A 213 26.72 -16.89 5.54
CA SER A 213 26.70 -16.81 7.01
C SER A 213 26.74 -18.21 7.66
N ILE A 214 25.96 -19.16 7.15
CA ILE A 214 25.98 -20.57 7.54
C ILE A 214 27.38 -21.16 7.34
N ASN A 215 27.99 -20.97 6.17
CA ASN A 215 29.32 -21.51 5.87
C ASN A 215 30.40 -20.93 6.79
N GLU A 216 30.31 -19.65 7.12
CA GLU A 216 31.19 -19.02 8.10
C GLU A 216 31.00 -19.64 9.49
N SER A 217 29.75 -19.78 9.93
CA SER A 217 29.41 -20.41 11.20
C SER A 217 29.92 -21.85 11.31
N VAL A 218 29.79 -22.64 10.23
CA VAL A 218 30.33 -24.01 10.16
C VAL A 218 31.85 -24.01 10.28
N GLN A 219 32.53 -23.05 9.63
CA GLN A 219 33.98 -22.91 9.73
C GLN A 219 34.41 -22.50 11.14
N THR A 220 33.69 -21.61 11.80
CA THR A 220 33.92 -21.22 13.20
C THR A 220 33.80 -22.42 14.12
N LEU A 221 32.69 -23.17 14.06
CA LEU A 221 32.51 -24.42 14.81
C LEU A 221 33.64 -25.44 14.55
N SER A 222 34.14 -25.51 13.33
CA SER A 222 35.22 -26.44 13.00
C SER A 222 36.59 -25.98 13.52
N ARG A 223 36.92 -24.69 13.38
CA ARG A 223 38.23 -24.14 13.77
C ARG A 223 38.36 -23.92 15.28
N GLU A 224 37.33 -23.37 15.90
CA GLU A 224 37.37 -22.95 17.30
C GLU A 224 36.92 -24.08 18.24
N HIS A 225 35.97 -24.89 17.79
CA HIS A 225 35.35 -25.92 18.62
C HIS A 225 35.66 -27.35 18.18
N GLY A 226 36.48 -27.53 17.14
CA GLY A 226 36.99 -28.82 16.70
C GLY A 226 35.92 -29.76 16.13
N LEU A 227 34.72 -29.26 15.81
CA LEU A 227 33.65 -30.08 15.27
C LEU A 227 33.92 -30.41 13.80
N SER A 228 33.75 -31.68 13.44
CA SER A 228 33.79 -32.08 12.04
C SER A 228 32.48 -31.73 11.34
N SER A 229 32.51 -31.50 10.02
CA SER A 229 31.31 -31.17 9.26
C SER A 229 30.20 -32.24 9.38
N SER A 230 30.56 -33.51 9.59
CA SER A 230 29.59 -34.58 9.85
C SER A 230 28.96 -34.50 11.24
N GLU A 231 29.73 -34.06 12.25
CA GLU A 231 29.21 -33.85 13.61
C GLU A 231 28.31 -32.61 13.65
N ILE A 232 28.70 -31.51 12.99
CA ILE A 232 27.88 -30.31 12.84
C ILE A 232 26.57 -30.68 12.14
N ARG A 233 26.63 -31.34 10.98
CA ARG A 233 25.43 -31.80 10.27
C ARG A 233 24.56 -32.68 11.15
N ARG A 234 25.14 -33.63 11.90
CA ARG A 234 24.37 -34.51 12.78
C ARG A 234 23.64 -33.73 13.87
N ARG A 235 24.29 -32.74 14.48
CA ARG A 235 23.68 -31.88 15.51
C ARG A 235 22.60 -30.98 14.92
N VAL A 236 22.83 -30.41 13.74
CA VAL A 236 21.84 -29.61 13.01
C VAL A 236 20.62 -30.46 12.64
N SER A 237 20.81 -31.64 12.05
CA SER A 237 19.71 -32.55 11.69
C SER A 237 18.99 -33.15 12.90
N GLN A 238 19.65 -33.22 14.07
CA GLN A 238 19.00 -33.65 15.31
C GLN A 238 18.11 -32.55 15.89
N ARG A 239 18.52 -31.28 15.75
CA ARG A 239 17.76 -30.11 16.22
C ARG A 239 16.66 -29.69 15.25
N VAL A 240 16.88 -29.85 13.95
CA VAL A 240 15.90 -29.55 12.91
C VAL A 240 15.76 -30.75 11.99
N PRO A 241 14.85 -31.69 12.32
CA PRO A 241 14.65 -32.91 11.56
C PRO A 241 14.29 -32.68 10.10
N ALA A 242 13.60 -31.56 9.80
CA ALA A 242 13.20 -31.14 8.46
C ALA A 242 14.39 -30.92 7.51
N LEU A 243 15.59 -30.63 8.02
CA LEU A 243 16.82 -30.45 7.22
C LEU A 243 17.52 -31.77 6.84
N SER A 244 16.93 -32.92 7.18
CA SER A 244 17.47 -34.22 6.84
C SER A 244 17.34 -34.48 5.34
N ALA A 245 18.45 -34.45 4.60
CA ALA A 245 18.44 -34.81 3.18
C ALA A 245 17.97 -36.27 2.98
N PRO A 246 17.22 -36.58 1.91
CA PRO A 246 16.95 -37.97 1.55
C PRO A 246 18.27 -38.69 1.25
N ASP A 247 18.50 -39.82 1.90
CA ASP A 247 19.68 -40.66 1.71
C ASP A 247 19.81 -41.10 0.24
N THR A 248 20.52 -40.33 -0.57
CA THR A 248 20.99 -40.76 -1.89
C THR A 248 22.47 -40.44 -2.01
N GLY A 249 23.29 -41.46 -1.77
CA GLY A 249 24.74 -41.39 -1.97
C GLY A 249 25.08 -41.04 -3.43
N GLY A 250 25.67 -39.86 -3.63
CA GLY A 250 26.21 -39.43 -4.91
C GLY A 250 26.84 -38.04 -4.77
N SER A 251 28.11 -37.91 -5.15
CA SER A 251 28.89 -36.68 -5.01
C SER A 251 28.27 -35.51 -5.78
N THR A 252 28.20 -34.35 -5.13
CA THR A 252 27.69 -33.05 -5.60
C THR A 252 28.29 -32.56 -6.92
N ALA A 253 29.46 -33.09 -7.32
CA ALA A 253 30.14 -32.73 -8.56
C ALA A 253 29.49 -33.33 -9.83
N ASP A 254 28.77 -34.46 -9.72
CA ASP A 254 28.16 -35.13 -10.89
C ASP A 254 26.80 -34.52 -11.27
N ARG A 255 26.12 -33.83 -10.33
CA ARG A 255 24.79 -33.23 -10.56
C ARG A 255 24.84 -31.89 -11.29
N LEU A 256 25.98 -31.18 -11.26
CA LEU A 256 26.16 -29.91 -11.98
C LEU A 256 26.36 -30.09 -13.49
N ALA A 257 26.61 -31.31 -13.97
CA ALA A 257 26.87 -31.60 -15.38
C ALA A 257 25.65 -32.16 -16.14
N SER A 258 24.55 -32.52 -15.45
CA SER A 258 23.39 -33.10 -16.13
C SER A 258 22.06 -32.74 -15.46
N SER A 259 21.55 -31.54 -15.70
CA SER A 259 20.09 -31.29 -15.75
C SER A 259 19.79 -29.91 -16.31
N GLY A 260 19.84 -29.80 -17.64
CA GLY A 260 18.89 -28.91 -18.31
C GLY A 260 17.53 -29.60 -18.32
N SER A 261 16.73 -29.37 -17.28
CA SER A 261 15.27 -29.59 -17.30
C SER A 261 14.69 -29.06 -15.99
N SER A 262 13.78 -28.10 -16.13
CA SER A 262 12.94 -27.52 -15.10
C SER A 262 12.29 -28.59 -14.21
N SER A 263 12.67 -28.63 -12.93
CA SER A 263 11.87 -29.21 -11.87
C SER A 263 11.84 -28.20 -10.73
N ARG A 264 10.62 -27.70 -10.48
CA ARG A 264 10.23 -26.81 -9.38
C ARG A 264 10.81 -27.35 -8.08
N PHE A 265 11.82 -26.66 -7.54
CA PHE A 265 12.00 -26.63 -6.11
C PHE A 265 11.37 -25.31 -5.68
N ASP A 266 10.44 -25.36 -4.73
CA ASP A 266 9.85 -24.16 -4.17
C ASP A 266 10.96 -23.38 -3.45
N MET A 267 11.43 -22.29 -4.06
CA MET A 267 12.50 -21.48 -3.47
C MET A 267 12.05 -20.79 -2.17
N ALA A 268 10.73 -20.68 -1.95
CA ALA A 268 10.14 -20.28 -0.68
C ALA A 268 10.50 -21.25 0.46
N GLU A 269 10.29 -22.55 0.26
CA GLU A 269 10.66 -23.59 1.24
C GLU A 269 12.17 -23.59 1.51
N ILE A 270 13.00 -23.42 0.47
CA ILE A 270 14.46 -23.41 0.64
C ILE A 270 14.90 -22.23 1.53
N GLY A 271 14.31 -21.04 1.36
CA GLY A 271 14.60 -19.88 2.19
C GLY A 271 14.33 -20.13 3.67
N LYS A 272 13.14 -20.65 4.00
CA LYS A 272 12.73 -21.06 5.35
C LYS A 272 13.75 -21.99 6.01
N TYR A 273 14.16 -23.04 5.30
CA TYR A 273 15.12 -24.02 5.81
C TYR A 273 16.55 -23.48 5.95
N VAL A 274 16.95 -22.53 5.11
CA VAL A 274 18.25 -21.86 5.19
C VAL A 274 18.30 -20.97 6.44
N ALA A 275 17.29 -20.14 6.70
CA ALA A 275 17.22 -19.31 7.90
C ALA A 275 17.24 -20.14 9.20
N ILE A 276 16.42 -21.20 9.26
CA ILE A 276 16.41 -22.14 10.39
C ILE A 276 17.79 -22.79 10.60
N GLY A 277 18.47 -23.17 9.51
CA GLY A 277 19.80 -23.75 9.55
C GLY A 277 20.87 -22.80 10.10
N ALA A 278 20.81 -21.51 9.77
CA ALA A 278 21.71 -20.48 10.27
C ALA A 278 21.54 -20.22 11.77
N LEU A 279 20.29 -20.16 12.25
CA LEU A 279 19.98 -20.03 13.67
C LEU A 279 20.55 -21.18 14.48
N VAL A 280 20.33 -22.43 14.08
CA VAL A 280 20.90 -23.60 14.79
C VAL A 280 22.43 -23.52 14.86
N LEU A 281 23.07 -23.01 13.81
CA LEU A 281 24.51 -22.82 13.76
C LEU A 281 25.00 -21.72 14.72
N LEU A 282 24.28 -20.59 14.80
CA LEU A 282 24.53 -19.54 15.78
C LEU A 282 24.37 -20.06 17.21
N VAL A 283 23.37 -20.89 17.47
CA VAL A 283 23.17 -21.50 18.80
C VAL A 283 24.25 -22.51 19.11
N LEU A 284 24.68 -23.32 18.15
CA LEU A 284 25.81 -24.23 18.36
C LEU A 284 27.09 -23.45 18.69
N ILE A 285 27.27 -22.24 18.15
CA ILE A 285 28.37 -21.34 18.49
C ILE A 285 28.15 -20.73 19.89
N ALA A 286 26.97 -20.18 20.18
CA ALA A 286 26.62 -19.56 21.46
C ALA A 286 26.66 -20.55 22.64
N GLY A 287 26.19 -21.78 22.44
CA GLY A 287 26.27 -22.88 23.41
C GLY A 287 27.71 -23.30 23.75
N PHE A 288 28.68 -22.96 22.90
CA PHE A 288 30.10 -23.08 23.23
C PHE A 288 30.65 -21.88 24.04
N PHE A 289 30.06 -20.69 23.90
CA PHE A 289 30.40 -19.49 24.70
C PHE A 289 29.78 -19.52 26.10
N GLY A 290 28.63 -20.19 26.30
CA GLY A 290 27.88 -20.29 27.56
C GLY A 290 28.60 -20.94 28.77
N ALA A 291 29.83 -21.43 28.61
CA ALA A 291 30.58 -22.06 29.72
C ALA A 291 31.93 -21.40 30.06
N SER A 292 32.34 -20.29 29.43
CA SER A 292 33.69 -19.75 29.66
C SER A 292 33.85 -18.23 29.82
N ALA A 293 32.77 -17.46 29.89
CA ALA A 293 32.85 -15.99 30.06
C ALA A 293 32.72 -15.46 31.50
N PHE A 294 32.86 -16.30 32.54
CA PHE A 294 33.06 -15.80 33.92
C PHE A 294 34.23 -16.48 34.61
N GLY A 295 35.39 -15.86 34.48
CA GLY A 295 36.48 -16.04 35.43
C GLY A 295 36.40 -14.99 36.55
N VAL A 296 36.76 -15.43 37.77
CA VAL A 296 37.24 -14.65 38.94
C VAL A 296 36.07 -14.28 39.90
N ILE A 297 35.87 -14.84 41.12
CA ILE A 297 36.79 -15.23 42.23
C ILE A 297 36.20 -16.34 43.14
N GLY A 298 37.01 -17.38 43.35
CA GLY A 298 37.17 -18.29 44.51
C GLY A 298 36.16 -18.38 45.67
N GLY A 299 35.80 -19.63 46.01
CA GLY A 299 35.38 -19.99 47.36
C GLY A 299 34.67 -21.33 47.51
N SER A 300 35.44 -22.40 47.77
CA SER A 300 35.08 -23.55 48.63
C SER A 300 33.67 -24.17 48.53
N GLY A 301 33.60 -25.35 47.88
CA GLY A 301 32.84 -26.52 48.35
C GLY A 301 31.37 -26.31 48.72
N GLY A 302 30.49 -26.57 47.75
CA GLY A 302 29.06 -26.78 47.95
C GLY A 302 28.51 -27.47 46.71
N ASP A 303 28.01 -28.68 46.89
CA ASP A 303 27.24 -29.46 45.94
C ASP A 303 25.88 -28.75 45.79
N ASP A 304 25.76 -27.85 44.81
CA ASP A 304 24.48 -27.25 44.41
C ASP A 304 24.30 -27.51 42.91
N GLY A 305 23.27 -28.29 42.58
CA GLY A 305 22.85 -28.62 41.23
C GLY A 305 22.30 -27.40 40.49
N GLY A 306 23.19 -26.48 40.11
CA GLY A 306 22.87 -25.40 39.19
C GLY A 306 22.38 -26.00 37.87
N ALA A 307 21.09 -25.82 37.58
CA ALA A 307 20.50 -26.18 36.30
C ALA A 307 21.36 -25.59 35.18
N ALA A 308 21.75 -26.42 34.21
CA ALA A 308 22.39 -25.94 33.01
C ALA A 308 21.47 -24.88 32.39
N ALA A 309 21.98 -23.66 32.22
CA ALA A 309 21.23 -22.57 31.63
C ALA A 309 21.12 -22.87 30.13
N ALA A 310 19.91 -23.21 29.68
CA ALA A 310 19.60 -23.56 28.30
C ALA A 310 19.19 -22.29 27.51
N SER A 311 18.98 -22.41 26.21
CA SER A 311 18.52 -21.30 25.35
C SER A 311 17.28 -21.71 24.56
N ILE A 312 16.42 -20.74 24.25
CA ILE A 312 15.33 -20.91 23.26
C ILE A 312 15.62 -20.00 22.07
N ASN A 313 15.57 -20.52 20.85
CA ASN A 313 15.85 -19.76 19.64
C ASN A 313 14.82 -20.07 18.55
N GLY A 314 14.36 -19.03 17.85
CA GLY A 314 13.29 -19.19 16.89
C GLY A 314 13.05 -17.98 16.00
N THR A 315 11.98 -18.06 15.24
CA THR A 315 11.53 -17.04 14.29
C THR A 315 10.03 -16.80 14.46
N VAL A 316 9.61 -15.54 14.42
CA VAL A 316 8.21 -15.15 14.22
C VAL A 316 7.97 -15.00 12.72
N VAL A 317 6.94 -15.66 12.20
CA VAL A 317 6.62 -15.69 10.78
C VAL A 317 5.24 -15.13 10.49
N ASP A 318 4.97 -14.77 9.23
CA ASP A 318 3.64 -14.43 8.72
C ASP A 318 2.85 -15.68 8.27
N ALA A 319 1.69 -15.47 7.65
CA ALA A 319 0.85 -16.54 7.09
C ALA A 319 1.56 -17.35 5.99
N ASP A 320 2.47 -16.74 5.22
CA ASP A 320 3.25 -17.41 4.17
C ASP A 320 4.50 -18.13 4.72
N GLY A 321 4.75 -17.99 6.03
CA GLY A 321 5.92 -18.55 6.71
C GLY A 321 7.20 -17.75 6.48
N GLU A 322 7.11 -16.50 6.00
CA GLU A 322 8.23 -15.58 5.87
C GLU A 322 8.46 -14.85 7.20
N PRO A 323 9.71 -14.55 7.60
CA PRO A 323 9.97 -13.88 8.87
C PRO A 323 9.38 -12.47 8.89
N ILE A 324 8.58 -12.18 9.93
CA ILE A 324 8.08 -10.82 10.17
C ILE A 324 9.25 -9.94 10.59
N GLY A 325 9.25 -8.65 10.21
CA GLY A 325 10.35 -7.72 10.48
C GLY A 325 10.79 -7.58 11.96
N SER A 326 11.78 -6.72 12.21
CA SER A 326 12.25 -6.44 13.58
C SER A 326 11.19 -5.72 14.40
N GLY A 327 11.08 -6.04 15.69
CA GLY A 327 10.28 -5.25 16.64
C GLY A 327 9.10 -5.97 17.30
N VAL A 328 8.84 -7.24 16.97
CA VAL A 328 7.79 -8.03 17.63
C VAL A 328 8.29 -8.53 18.98
N GLU A 329 7.56 -8.24 20.07
CA GLU A 329 7.88 -8.80 21.38
C GLU A 329 7.47 -10.28 21.45
N VAL A 330 8.39 -11.13 21.87
CA VAL A 330 8.15 -12.55 22.12
C VAL A 330 8.24 -12.77 23.62
N THR A 331 7.28 -13.49 24.18
CA THR A 331 7.21 -13.81 25.61
C THR A 331 7.23 -15.33 25.81
N ILE A 332 7.95 -15.79 26.83
CA ILE A 332 7.87 -17.16 27.33
C ILE A 332 7.43 -17.17 28.79
N GLU A 333 6.46 -18.02 29.12
CA GLU A 333 5.99 -18.24 30.48
C GLU A 333 6.15 -19.70 30.85
N ARG A 334 6.72 -19.98 32.02
CA ARG A 334 6.91 -21.37 32.46
C ARG A 334 5.57 -21.98 32.86
N VAL A 335 5.22 -23.12 32.25
CA VAL A 335 4.03 -23.89 32.63
C VAL A 335 4.28 -24.52 34.00
N ALA A 336 3.36 -24.31 34.94
CA ALA A 336 3.53 -24.80 36.31
C ALA A 336 3.39 -26.32 36.37
N ASP A 337 4.49 -27.02 36.64
CA ASP A 337 4.45 -28.44 37.01
C ASP A 337 3.84 -28.61 38.41
N ASP A 338 3.17 -29.74 38.67
CA ASP A 338 2.55 -30.11 39.97
C ASP A 338 3.48 -30.00 41.21
N ASN A 339 4.78 -29.75 41.01
CA ASN A 339 5.82 -29.60 42.04
C ASN A 339 6.52 -28.22 42.06
N ALA A 340 6.17 -27.27 41.20
CA ALA A 340 6.83 -25.97 41.14
C ALA A 340 6.27 -25.01 42.21
N THR A 341 7.15 -24.45 43.06
CA THR A 341 6.74 -23.57 44.18
C THR A 341 6.91 -22.08 43.89
N GLU A 342 7.41 -21.67 42.73
CA GLU A 342 7.43 -20.27 42.29
C GLU A 342 7.26 -20.27 40.76
N SER A 343 6.38 -19.42 40.24
CA SER A 343 6.36 -19.04 38.82
C SER A 343 7.62 -18.20 38.60
N ASP A 344 8.64 -18.75 37.94
CA ASP A 344 9.66 -17.90 37.32
C ASP A 344 8.90 -16.97 36.38
N GLY A 345 8.93 -15.67 36.66
CA GLY A 345 8.18 -14.67 35.87
C GLY A 345 8.52 -14.79 34.39
N GLY A 346 7.57 -14.42 33.53
CA GLY A 346 7.76 -14.48 32.08
C GLY A 346 9.02 -13.75 31.63
N MET A 347 9.75 -14.33 30.68
CA MET A 347 10.86 -13.66 30.01
C MET A 347 10.32 -13.09 28.70
N ASN A 348 10.79 -11.91 28.30
CA ASN A 348 10.50 -11.35 26.99
C ASN A 348 11.77 -10.96 26.22
N THR A 349 11.66 -10.89 24.91
CA THR A 349 12.70 -10.43 23.99
C THR A 349 12.03 -9.82 22.76
N THR A 350 12.77 -9.13 21.91
CA THR A 350 12.23 -8.52 20.69
C THR A 350 12.92 -9.12 19.48
N THR A 351 12.17 -9.35 18.40
CA THR A 351 12.74 -9.87 17.15
C THR A 351 13.71 -8.90 16.49
N ASP A 352 14.77 -9.44 15.88
CA ASP A 352 15.65 -8.75 14.93
C ASP A 352 15.59 -9.50 13.59
N GLY A 353 15.00 -8.88 12.57
CA GLY A 353 14.70 -9.54 11.29
C GLY A 353 13.88 -10.84 11.47
N GLY A 354 12.88 -10.81 12.36
CA GLY A 354 12.01 -11.95 12.68
C GLY A 354 12.61 -12.99 13.62
N SER A 355 13.91 -12.94 13.89
CA SER A 355 14.57 -13.90 14.76
C SER A 355 14.54 -13.47 16.23
N PHE A 356 14.34 -14.41 17.15
CA PHE A 356 14.39 -14.19 18.59
C PHE A 356 15.29 -15.21 19.31
N ALA A 357 15.84 -14.80 20.46
CA ALA A 357 16.63 -15.66 21.33
C ALA A 357 16.39 -15.34 22.81
N PHE A 358 16.21 -16.39 23.60
CA PHE A 358 16.23 -16.36 25.07
C PHE A 358 17.44 -17.12 25.57
N GLU A 359 18.21 -16.48 26.45
CA GLU A 359 19.37 -17.09 27.10
C GLU A 359 19.07 -17.39 28.58
N ASN A 360 19.77 -18.38 29.13
CA ASN A 360 19.67 -18.78 30.54
C ASN A 360 18.29 -19.29 30.97
N VAL A 361 17.60 -19.99 30.07
CA VAL A 361 16.30 -20.61 30.32
C VAL A 361 16.49 -21.92 31.08
N SER A 362 15.70 -22.12 32.14
CA SER A 362 15.75 -23.38 32.89
C SER A 362 15.02 -24.50 32.14
N THR A 363 15.42 -25.76 32.31
CA THR A 363 14.71 -26.89 31.70
C THR A 363 13.27 -26.99 32.21
N GLY A 364 12.32 -27.26 31.33
CA GLY A 364 10.90 -27.38 31.65
C GLY A 364 10.01 -27.07 30.45
N THR A 365 8.70 -27.11 30.66
CA THR A 365 7.71 -26.73 29.65
C THR A 365 7.40 -25.24 29.77
N TYR A 366 7.38 -24.55 28.63
CA TYR A 366 7.04 -23.14 28.53
C TYR A 366 5.93 -22.94 27.51
N GLU A 367 5.09 -21.96 27.76
CA GLU A 367 4.21 -21.38 26.76
C GLU A 367 4.95 -20.21 26.10
N ILE A 368 5.05 -20.21 24.78
CA ILE A 368 5.64 -19.12 23.99
C ILE A 368 4.56 -18.44 23.15
N SER A 369 4.58 -17.11 23.14
CA SER A 369 3.69 -16.28 22.32
C SER A 369 4.46 -15.08 21.77
N ALA A 370 3.96 -14.54 20.66
CA ALA A 370 4.40 -13.26 20.11
C ALA A 370 3.30 -12.21 20.30
N GLU A 371 3.69 -10.94 20.33
CA GLU A 371 2.75 -9.81 20.34
C GLU A 371 1.97 -9.77 19.03
N SER A 372 0.65 -9.59 19.11
CA SER A 372 -0.21 -9.38 17.94
C SER A 372 0.22 -8.13 17.17
N THR A 373 0.19 -8.22 15.85
CA THR A 373 0.39 -7.08 14.95
C THR A 373 -0.96 -6.56 14.46
N ASP A 374 -0.95 -5.49 13.68
CA ASP A 374 -2.18 -4.98 13.02
C ASP A 374 -2.77 -6.01 12.05
N ALA A 375 -1.95 -6.94 11.52
CA ALA A 375 -2.35 -7.93 10.52
C ALA A 375 -2.60 -9.33 11.09
N PHE A 376 -1.94 -9.68 12.19
CA PHE A 376 -1.83 -11.05 12.67
C PHE A 376 -1.98 -11.16 14.18
N GLU A 377 -2.79 -12.11 14.64
CA GLU A 377 -2.86 -12.51 16.04
C GLU A 377 -2.04 -13.78 16.24
N TYR A 378 -1.10 -13.74 17.20
CA TYR A 378 -0.27 -14.90 17.53
C TYR A 378 -0.85 -15.65 18.72
N GLY A 379 -1.01 -16.96 18.54
CA GLY A 379 -1.40 -17.86 19.62
C GLY A 379 -0.23 -18.20 20.54
N ALA A 380 -0.58 -18.71 21.72
CA ALA A 380 0.38 -19.36 22.60
C ALA A 380 0.60 -20.82 22.16
N GLN A 381 1.85 -21.27 22.16
CA GLN A 381 2.20 -22.67 21.89
C GLN A 381 3.13 -23.22 22.98
N GLU A 382 2.96 -24.50 23.32
CA GLU A 382 3.83 -25.16 24.30
C GLU A 382 5.14 -25.63 23.65
N ILE A 383 6.25 -25.35 24.32
CA ILE A 383 7.59 -25.83 23.96
C ILE A 383 8.26 -26.50 25.15
N GLU A 384 9.02 -27.56 24.89
CA GLU A 384 9.85 -28.21 25.91
C GLU A 384 11.30 -27.73 25.78
N VAL A 385 11.86 -27.30 26.92
CA VAL A 385 13.28 -26.93 27.07
C VAL A 385 14.00 -28.04 27.80
N ASP A 386 14.89 -28.73 27.10
CA ASP A 386 15.77 -29.75 27.70
C ASP A 386 17.15 -29.18 28.05
N GLU A 387 18.06 -30.03 28.54
CA GLU A 387 19.43 -29.66 28.93
C GLU A 387 20.28 -29.04 27.79
N ASN A 388 19.84 -29.17 26.54
CA ASN A 388 20.47 -28.63 25.34
C ASN A 388 19.78 -27.39 24.78
N GLY A 389 18.65 -26.97 25.36
CA GLY A 389 17.81 -25.89 24.84
C GLY A 389 16.83 -26.30 23.74
N THR A 390 16.08 -25.33 23.25
CA THR A 390 15.06 -25.51 22.20
C THR A 390 15.43 -24.60 21.03
N ASP A 391 15.62 -25.16 19.84
CA ASP A 391 16.02 -24.41 18.65
C ASP A 391 15.03 -24.63 17.51
N GLY A 392 14.94 -23.65 16.62
CA GLY A 392 14.06 -23.73 15.45
C GLY A 392 12.58 -23.63 15.83
N VAL A 393 12.28 -22.93 16.92
CA VAL A 393 10.89 -22.63 17.30
C VAL A 393 10.33 -21.67 16.25
N GLU A 394 9.24 -22.06 15.60
CA GLU A 394 8.50 -21.20 14.68
C GLU A 394 7.24 -20.73 15.40
N VAL A 395 7.04 -19.41 15.51
CA VAL A 395 5.83 -18.82 16.06
C VAL A 395 5.02 -18.28 14.88
N ALA A 396 4.01 -19.04 14.48
CA ALA A 396 3.12 -18.71 13.38
C ALA A 396 1.83 -18.05 13.90
N PRO A 397 1.17 -17.20 13.10
CA PRO A 397 -0.08 -16.58 13.47
C PRO A 397 -1.19 -17.62 13.64
N ALA A 398 -2.08 -17.39 14.60
CA ALA A 398 -3.27 -18.19 14.84
C ALA A 398 -4.47 -17.69 14.01
N SER A 399 -4.52 -16.38 13.76
CA SER A 399 -5.50 -15.75 12.89
C SER A 399 -4.89 -14.51 12.23
N ALA A 400 -5.56 -14.02 11.19
CA ALA A 400 -5.19 -12.82 10.48
C ALA A 400 -6.41 -11.93 10.21
N THR A 401 -6.15 -10.65 9.99
CA THR A 401 -7.19 -9.65 9.77
C THR A 401 -7.29 -9.29 8.29
N VAL A 402 -8.51 -9.32 7.76
CA VAL A 402 -8.89 -8.79 6.45
C VAL A 402 -9.73 -7.55 6.68
N ASN A 403 -9.25 -6.38 6.28
CA ASN A 403 -9.93 -5.11 6.53
C ASN A 403 -9.81 -4.16 5.34
N GLY A 404 -10.74 -3.22 5.24
CA GLY A 404 -10.76 -2.22 4.18
C GLY A 404 -11.99 -1.33 4.26
N ALA A 405 -12.09 -0.39 3.32
CA ALA A 405 -13.26 0.44 3.10
C ALA A 405 -14.03 0.02 1.84
N VAL A 406 -15.32 0.35 1.80
CA VAL A 406 -16.09 0.34 0.56
C VAL A 406 -16.32 1.79 0.17
N VAL A 407 -15.86 2.18 -1.01
CA VAL A 407 -15.84 3.58 -1.47
C VAL A 407 -16.56 3.72 -2.81
N ASP A 408 -17.09 4.91 -3.07
CA ASP A 408 -17.58 5.29 -4.38
C ASP A 408 -16.39 5.48 -5.33
N ALA A 409 -16.40 4.81 -6.48
CA ALA A 409 -15.28 4.82 -7.43
C ALA A 409 -15.01 6.20 -8.08
N GLU A 410 -16.00 7.09 -8.13
CA GLU A 410 -15.86 8.42 -8.73
C GLU A 410 -15.26 9.42 -7.74
N THR A 411 -15.72 9.38 -6.49
CA THR A 411 -15.40 10.37 -5.45
C THR A 411 -14.32 9.90 -4.49
N GLY A 412 -14.13 8.60 -4.35
CA GLY A 412 -13.27 7.97 -3.33
C GLY A 412 -13.81 8.12 -1.90
N GLU A 413 -15.05 8.60 -1.73
CA GLU A 413 -15.65 8.75 -0.41
C GLU A 413 -16.22 7.40 0.09
N PRO A 414 -16.13 7.08 1.40
CA PRO A 414 -16.71 5.87 1.95
C PRO A 414 -18.22 5.81 1.75
N LEU A 415 -18.71 4.64 1.33
CA LEU A 415 -20.13 4.31 1.24
C LEU A 415 -20.68 3.93 2.62
N SER A 416 -20.59 4.86 3.58
CA SER A 416 -21.12 4.74 4.94
C SER A 416 -21.82 6.02 5.39
N THR A 417 -23.03 5.89 5.92
CA THR A 417 -23.68 7.00 6.63
C THR A 417 -24.19 6.54 7.99
N ASP A 418 -23.33 6.64 9.01
CA ASP A 418 -23.76 6.50 10.40
C ASP A 418 -24.81 7.59 10.73
N GLY A 419 -26.10 7.22 10.69
CA GLY A 419 -27.15 7.93 11.42
C GLY A 419 -28.22 8.70 10.62
N ASP A 420 -28.18 8.72 9.29
CA ASP A 420 -29.20 9.39 8.45
C ASP A 420 -29.65 8.59 7.21
N GLY A 421 -28.98 7.49 6.87
CA GLY A 421 -29.56 6.33 6.17
C GLY A 421 -29.89 6.52 4.70
N GLU A 422 -28.88 6.62 3.83
CA GLU A 422 -29.18 6.58 2.38
C GLU A 422 -28.39 5.58 1.54
N VAL A 423 -27.22 5.08 1.96
CA VAL A 423 -26.55 3.90 1.34
C VAL A 423 -25.65 3.22 2.38
N ASP A 424 -25.87 1.93 2.66
CA ASP A 424 -24.91 1.07 3.35
C ASP A 424 -24.48 -0.06 2.40
N ALA A 425 -23.17 -0.32 2.30
CA ALA A 425 -22.71 -1.49 1.58
C ALA A 425 -22.94 -2.75 2.42
N SER A 426 -23.42 -3.82 1.78
CA SER A 426 -23.39 -5.19 2.30
C SER A 426 -22.09 -5.83 1.86
N ILE A 427 -21.33 -6.38 2.80
CA ILE A 427 -19.98 -6.88 2.56
C ILE A 427 -19.92 -8.34 3.00
N GLU A 428 -19.41 -9.21 2.15
CA GLU A 428 -19.29 -10.63 2.41
C GLU A 428 -17.87 -11.12 2.11
N LEU A 429 -17.25 -11.80 3.06
CA LEU A 429 -16.02 -12.55 2.86
C LEU A 429 -16.37 -13.98 2.49
N VAL A 430 -15.94 -14.45 1.33
CA VAL A 430 -16.11 -15.83 0.87
C VAL A 430 -14.76 -16.54 0.77
N ASP A 431 -14.76 -17.84 1.05
CA ASP A 431 -13.59 -18.70 0.88
C ASP A 431 -13.41 -19.17 -0.57
N GLY A 432 -12.32 -19.89 -0.84
CA GLY A 432 -12.02 -20.46 -2.17
C GLY A 432 -13.03 -21.49 -2.68
N ASN A 433 -13.95 -21.95 -1.84
CA ASN A 433 -15.06 -22.83 -2.21
C ASN A 433 -16.36 -22.04 -2.52
N GLY A 434 -16.33 -20.72 -2.35
CA GLY A 434 -17.49 -19.84 -2.46
C GLY A 434 -18.44 -19.94 -1.26
N GLU A 435 -17.96 -20.38 -0.10
CA GLU A 435 -18.73 -20.45 1.15
C GLU A 435 -18.52 -19.17 1.97
N SER A 436 -19.61 -18.61 2.49
CA SER A 436 -19.60 -17.38 3.30
C SER A 436 -18.88 -17.62 4.62
N VAL A 437 -17.84 -16.83 4.87
CA VAL A 437 -16.99 -16.87 6.08
C VAL A 437 -17.48 -15.84 7.09
N ALA A 438 -17.67 -14.60 6.64
CA ALA A 438 -18.08 -13.47 7.46
C ALA A 438 -18.87 -12.45 6.64
N THR A 439 -19.69 -11.63 7.31
CA THR A 439 -20.44 -10.54 6.68
C THR A 439 -20.38 -9.29 7.53
N ALA A 440 -20.38 -8.14 6.89
CA ALA A 440 -20.43 -6.81 7.51
C ALA A 440 -21.39 -5.89 6.73
N THR A 441 -21.68 -4.74 7.31
CA THR A 441 -22.49 -3.70 6.68
C THR A 441 -21.92 -2.32 7.04
N GLY A 442 -21.93 -1.39 6.10
CA GLY A 442 -21.39 -0.03 6.24
C GLY A 442 -20.32 0.24 5.18
N GLY A 443 -19.54 1.32 5.33
CA GLY A 443 -18.46 1.66 4.38
C GLY A 443 -17.07 1.23 4.81
N SER A 444 -16.96 0.39 5.85
CA SER A 444 -15.72 -0.26 6.26
C SER A 444 -16.01 -1.64 6.80
N TYR A 445 -15.05 -2.55 6.65
CA TYR A 445 -15.14 -3.90 7.16
C TYR A 445 -13.83 -4.34 7.81
N GLU A 446 -13.96 -5.25 8.77
CA GLU A 446 -12.87 -5.93 9.45
C GLU A 446 -13.34 -7.36 9.75
N PHE A 447 -12.60 -8.33 9.23
CA PHE A 447 -12.87 -9.76 9.40
C PHE A 447 -11.64 -10.43 9.99
N SER A 448 -11.86 -11.37 10.91
CA SER A 448 -10.82 -12.28 11.41
C SER A 448 -10.92 -13.60 10.68
N VAL A 449 -9.78 -14.13 10.24
CA VAL A 449 -9.67 -15.37 9.48
C VAL A 449 -8.70 -16.31 10.18
N ASP A 450 -9.13 -17.55 10.41
CA ASP A 450 -8.32 -18.57 11.11
C ASP A 450 -7.63 -19.56 10.14
N ASP A 451 -8.12 -19.69 8.89
CA ASP A 451 -7.57 -20.61 7.89
C ASP A 451 -6.64 -19.87 6.91
N LEU A 452 -5.41 -19.66 7.35
CA LEU A 452 -4.44 -18.79 6.66
C LEU A 452 -3.89 -19.38 5.36
N ASP A 453 -4.09 -20.68 5.12
CA ASP A 453 -3.75 -21.36 3.86
C ASP A 453 -4.87 -21.23 2.80
N GLY A 454 -6.01 -20.63 3.18
CA GLY A 454 -7.18 -20.43 2.33
C GLY A 454 -7.05 -19.25 1.38
N SER A 455 -7.79 -19.28 0.27
CA SER A 455 -7.99 -18.12 -0.59
C SER A 455 -9.30 -17.42 -0.25
N TYR A 456 -9.31 -16.09 -0.27
CA TYR A 456 -10.50 -15.32 0.09
C TYR A 456 -10.85 -14.25 -0.95
N THR A 457 -12.14 -13.97 -1.08
CA THR A 457 -12.65 -12.85 -1.86
C THR A 457 -13.63 -12.08 -0.99
N VAL A 458 -13.51 -10.76 -1.00
CA VAL A 458 -14.49 -9.86 -0.39
C VAL A 458 -15.40 -9.35 -1.50
N THR A 459 -16.70 -9.57 -1.35
CA THR A 459 -17.74 -9.04 -2.24
C THR A 459 -18.45 -7.90 -1.53
N ALA A 460 -18.58 -6.75 -2.19
CA ALA A 460 -19.36 -5.63 -1.70
C ALA A 460 -20.47 -5.26 -2.67
N GLU A 461 -21.64 -4.96 -2.11
CA GLU A 461 -22.83 -4.55 -2.84
C GLU A 461 -23.49 -3.36 -2.14
N ALA A 462 -23.95 -2.37 -2.89
CA ALA A 462 -24.69 -1.23 -2.35
C ALA A 462 -25.83 -0.83 -3.30
N ASP A 463 -26.94 -0.36 -2.74
CA ASP A 463 -28.07 0.09 -3.55
C ASP A 463 -27.67 1.28 -4.44
N GLY A 464 -27.94 1.17 -5.74
CA GLY A 464 -27.53 2.18 -6.72
C GLY A 464 -26.10 2.04 -7.21
N TYR A 465 -25.38 0.98 -6.84
CA TYR A 465 -24.03 0.68 -7.30
C TYR A 465 -23.95 -0.70 -7.98
N GLU A 466 -22.97 -0.88 -8.87
CA GLU A 466 -22.59 -2.21 -9.35
C GLU A 466 -21.82 -2.94 -8.24
N SER A 467 -22.10 -4.24 -8.05
CA SER A 467 -21.35 -5.05 -7.09
C SER A 467 -19.92 -5.29 -7.58
N ALA A 468 -18.99 -5.38 -6.65
CA ALA A 468 -17.59 -5.65 -6.95
C ALA A 468 -17.01 -6.72 -6.02
N ASP A 469 -16.06 -7.48 -6.57
CA ASP A 469 -15.29 -8.49 -5.86
C ASP A 469 -13.83 -8.05 -5.75
N HIS A 470 -13.21 -8.34 -4.61
CA HIS A 470 -11.80 -8.10 -4.37
C HIS A 470 -11.14 -9.37 -3.82
N THR A 471 -10.08 -9.85 -4.46
CA THR A 471 -9.31 -11.00 -3.97
C THR A 471 -8.38 -10.54 -2.86
N VAL A 472 -8.35 -11.27 -1.74
CA VAL A 472 -7.39 -11.03 -0.67
C VAL A 472 -6.04 -11.60 -1.09
N ASP A 473 -5.13 -10.72 -1.52
CA ASP A 473 -3.77 -11.10 -1.96
C ASP A 473 -2.78 -11.20 -0.78
N SER A 474 -3.03 -10.49 0.31
CA SER A 474 -2.25 -10.49 1.56
C SER A 474 -3.15 -10.12 2.74
N PHE A 475 -2.76 -10.53 3.95
CA PHE A 475 -3.45 -10.15 5.18
C PHE A 475 -2.92 -8.82 5.74
N GLY A 476 -3.79 -8.02 6.36
CA GLY A 476 -3.44 -6.74 6.97
C GLY A 476 -3.32 -5.54 6.02
N ASP A 477 -3.09 -5.75 4.73
CA ASP A 477 -3.17 -4.67 3.73
C ASP A 477 -4.63 -4.20 3.60
N GLN A 478 -4.84 -2.87 3.61
CA GLN A 478 -6.15 -2.24 3.47
C GLN A 478 -6.70 -2.49 2.06
N ALA A 479 -7.55 -3.50 1.94
CA ALA A 479 -8.19 -3.89 0.70
C ALA A 479 -9.46 -3.03 0.48
N ASP A 480 -9.31 -1.83 -0.07
CA ASP A 480 -10.48 -1.03 -0.40
C ASP A 480 -11.22 -1.62 -1.61
N ILE A 481 -12.55 -1.58 -1.57
CA ILE A 481 -13.44 -2.01 -2.66
C ILE A 481 -14.13 -0.78 -3.22
N GLU A 482 -13.87 -0.50 -4.50
CA GLU A 482 -14.48 0.59 -5.24
C GLU A 482 -15.76 0.10 -5.92
N LEU A 483 -16.88 0.76 -5.66
CA LEU A 483 -18.14 0.46 -6.36
C LEU A 483 -18.46 1.57 -7.37
N GLU A 484 -18.76 1.18 -8.60
CA GLU A 484 -19.20 2.12 -9.65
C GLU A 484 -20.68 2.45 -9.46
N SER A 485 -21.02 3.75 -9.40
CA SER A 485 -22.42 4.17 -9.29
C SER A 485 -23.19 3.82 -10.56
N THR A 486 -24.33 3.14 -10.39
CA THR A 486 -25.35 2.99 -11.44
C THR A 486 -26.38 4.12 -11.41
N GLY A 487 -26.19 5.08 -10.51
CA GLY A 487 -27.10 6.19 -10.28
C GLY A 487 -27.25 7.10 -11.49
N VAL A 488 -28.47 7.58 -11.69
CA VAL A 488 -28.86 8.56 -12.69
C VAL A 488 -28.92 9.94 -12.04
N THR A 489 -28.50 10.96 -12.77
CA THR A 489 -28.66 12.35 -12.35
C THR A 489 -29.94 12.94 -12.92
N LEU A 490 -30.80 13.51 -12.07
CA LEU A 490 -31.95 14.33 -12.46
C LEU A 490 -31.60 15.81 -12.22
N SER A 491 -31.59 16.61 -13.28
CA SER A 491 -31.31 18.04 -13.20
C SER A 491 -32.34 18.87 -13.97
N GLY A 492 -32.43 20.17 -13.71
CA GLY A 492 -33.33 21.06 -14.45
C GLY A 492 -33.48 22.43 -13.82
N GLU A 493 -34.38 23.25 -14.38
CA GLU A 493 -34.72 24.58 -13.88
C GLU A 493 -36.18 24.68 -13.42
N VAL A 494 -36.41 25.35 -12.29
CA VAL A 494 -37.74 25.72 -11.82
C VAL A 494 -38.02 27.18 -12.15
N THR A 495 -39.07 27.41 -12.93
CA THR A 495 -39.50 28.74 -13.38
C THR A 495 -40.98 28.97 -13.08
N SER A 496 -41.43 30.22 -13.21
CA SER A 496 -42.83 30.58 -13.30
C SER A 496 -42.98 31.68 -14.33
N ASN A 497 -43.73 31.41 -15.41
CA ASN A 497 -43.92 32.35 -16.52
C ASN A 497 -42.59 32.87 -17.09
N GLY A 498 -41.56 32.01 -17.12
CA GLY A 498 -40.21 32.34 -17.60
C GLY A 498 -39.37 33.20 -16.65
N THR A 499 -39.78 33.37 -15.39
CA THR A 499 -38.96 33.93 -14.31
C THR A 499 -38.47 32.81 -13.41
N VAL A 500 -37.19 32.80 -13.05
CA VAL A 500 -36.60 31.78 -12.17
C VAL A 500 -37.25 31.79 -10.78
N VAL A 501 -37.46 30.60 -10.21
CA VAL A 501 -37.96 30.42 -8.85
C VAL A 501 -36.83 29.80 -8.02
N SER A 502 -36.18 30.62 -7.19
CA SER A 502 -35.21 30.14 -6.20
C SER A 502 -35.93 29.58 -4.98
N ASP A 503 -35.20 28.78 -4.19
CA ASP A 503 -35.68 28.24 -2.92
C ASP A 503 -36.92 27.35 -3.04
N ALA A 504 -37.19 26.81 -4.23
CA ALA A 504 -38.20 25.78 -4.44
C ALA A 504 -37.65 24.43 -3.98
N THR A 505 -38.44 23.68 -3.22
CA THR A 505 -38.14 22.31 -2.82
C THR A 505 -38.53 21.36 -3.95
N VAL A 506 -37.58 20.58 -4.45
CA VAL A 506 -37.79 19.49 -5.41
C VAL A 506 -37.62 18.17 -4.65
N GLU A 507 -38.70 17.39 -4.58
CA GLU A 507 -38.78 16.11 -3.90
C GLU A 507 -38.98 14.99 -4.93
N VAL A 508 -38.13 13.97 -4.92
CA VAL A 508 -38.24 12.78 -5.79
C VAL A 508 -38.57 11.58 -4.92
N THR A 509 -39.77 11.03 -5.07
CA THR A 509 -40.18 9.78 -4.43
C THR A 509 -39.91 8.59 -5.35
N VAL A 510 -39.10 7.65 -4.85
CA VAL A 510 -38.79 6.36 -5.50
C VAL A 510 -39.90 5.36 -5.24
N VAL A 511 -40.11 4.40 -6.16
CA VAL A 511 -41.16 3.35 -6.03
C VAL A 511 -40.98 2.48 -4.76
N ALA A 512 -39.79 2.46 -4.16
CA ALA A 512 -39.49 1.80 -2.89
C ALA A 512 -39.85 2.62 -1.63
N GLY A 513 -40.25 3.88 -1.77
CA GLY A 513 -40.64 4.76 -0.66
C GLY A 513 -39.57 5.75 -0.20
N ASP A 514 -38.36 5.68 -0.76
CA ASP A 514 -37.29 6.66 -0.52
C ASP A 514 -37.62 8.02 -1.14
N VAL A 515 -37.18 9.09 -0.48
CA VAL A 515 -37.51 10.47 -0.85
C VAL A 515 -36.23 11.31 -0.87
N ARG A 516 -35.77 11.68 -2.07
CA ARG A 516 -34.63 12.60 -2.24
C ARG A 516 -35.14 14.04 -2.36
N THR A 517 -34.55 14.95 -1.60
CA THR A 517 -35.00 16.35 -1.58
C THR A 517 -33.84 17.31 -1.81
N VAL A 518 -34.02 18.26 -2.72
CA VAL A 518 -33.09 19.38 -2.94
C VAL A 518 -33.83 20.69 -3.01
N THR A 519 -33.11 21.79 -2.82
CA THR A 519 -33.64 23.15 -2.96
C THR A 519 -33.00 23.82 -4.16
N THR A 520 -33.80 24.51 -4.98
CA THR A 520 -33.29 25.21 -6.17
C THR A 520 -32.34 26.35 -5.78
N GLY A 521 -31.27 26.50 -6.56
CA GLY A 521 -30.28 27.56 -6.39
C GLY A 521 -30.81 28.95 -6.76
N SER A 522 -29.97 29.98 -6.62
CA SER A 522 -30.33 31.37 -6.93
C SER A 522 -30.74 31.62 -8.39
N PHE A 523 -30.48 30.66 -9.28
CA PHE A 523 -30.85 30.69 -10.69
C PHE A 523 -32.00 29.73 -11.01
N GLY A 524 -32.67 29.15 -10.00
CA GLY A 524 -33.77 28.19 -10.19
C GLY A 524 -33.32 26.78 -10.58
N ASN A 525 -32.01 26.53 -10.71
CA ASN A 525 -31.48 25.22 -11.06
C ASN A 525 -31.53 24.24 -9.88
N TYR A 526 -31.76 22.96 -10.17
CA TYR A 526 -31.63 21.87 -9.22
C TYR A 526 -30.89 20.68 -9.86
N GLU A 527 -30.27 19.86 -9.02
CA GLU A 527 -29.57 18.63 -9.41
C GLU A 527 -29.70 17.61 -8.28
N ILE A 528 -30.07 16.38 -8.63
CA ILE A 528 -30.20 15.23 -7.74
C ILE A 528 -29.43 14.08 -8.39
N THR A 529 -28.31 13.71 -7.80
CA THR A 529 -27.43 12.63 -8.28
C THR A 529 -27.75 11.31 -7.57
N GLY A 530 -27.22 10.19 -8.06
CA GLY A 530 -27.32 8.89 -7.37
C GLY A 530 -28.71 8.27 -7.34
N LEU A 531 -29.64 8.67 -8.24
CA LEU A 531 -30.98 8.08 -8.28
C LEU A 531 -30.93 6.71 -8.97
N PRO A 532 -31.47 5.63 -8.39
CA PRO A 532 -31.49 4.34 -9.08
C PRO A 532 -32.21 4.43 -10.44
N PRO A 533 -31.75 3.73 -11.49
CA PRO A 533 -32.45 3.75 -12.76
C PRO A 533 -33.82 3.07 -12.63
N GLY A 534 -34.86 3.65 -13.19
CA GLY A 534 -36.21 3.08 -13.11
C GLY A 534 -37.31 3.94 -13.72
N SER A 535 -38.50 3.35 -13.86
CA SER A 535 -39.70 4.06 -14.31
C SER A 535 -40.57 4.48 -13.13
N ASP A 536 -41.42 5.47 -13.34
CA ASP A 536 -42.51 5.85 -12.43
C ASP A 536 -42.11 6.62 -11.16
N TYR A 537 -40.99 7.34 -11.19
CA TYR A 537 -40.60 8.29 -10.13
C TYR A 537 -41.60 9.42 -10.03
N ARG A 538 -42.10 9.73 -8.83
CA ARG A 538 -42.93 10.92 -8.61
C ARG A 538 -42.04 12.06 -8.15
N VAL A 539 -41.96 13.11 -8.96
CA VAL A 539 -41.25 14.34 -8.61
C VAL A 539 -42.26 15.41 -8.25
N GLU A 540 -42.16 15.95 -7.04
CA GLU A 540 -43.01 16.99 -6.50
C GLU A 540 -42.18 18.26 -6.24
N VAL A 541 -42.61 19.38 -6.81
CA VAL A 541 -41.96 20.68 -6.67
C VAL A 541 -42.88 21.60 -5.90
N ASN A 542 -42.37 22.17 -4.80
CA ASN A 542 -43.09 23.08 -3.93
C ASN A 542 -42.31 24.37 -3.73
N ALA A 543 -42.99 25.52 -3.78
CA ALA A 543 -42.42 26.83 -3.46
C ALA A 543 -43.48 27.71 -2.79
N GLU A 544 -43.07 28.57 -1.87
CA GLU A 544 -43.99 29.48 -1.18
C GLU A 544 -44.65 30.45 -2.18
N GLY A 545 -45.99 30.53 -2.16
CA GLY A 545 -46.76 31.38 -3.08
C GLY A 545 -47.04 30.76 -4.46
N TYR A 546 -46.70 29.49 -4.65
CA TYR A 546 -46.97 28.72 -5.87
C TYR A 546 -47.80 27.47 -5.58
N GLU A 547 -48.53 26.99 -6.58
CA GLU A 547 -49.20 25.69 -6.52
C GLU A 547 -48.15 24.56 -6.58
N THR A 548 -48.30 23.53 -5.74
CA THR A 548 -47.46 22.33 -5.83
C THR A 548 -47.65 21.65 -7.17
N LYS A 549 -46.54 21.37 -7.87
CA LYS A 549 -46.55 20.63 -9.12
C LYS A 549 -45.97 19.25 -8.91
N ALA A 550 -46.64 18.22 -9.42
CA ALA A 550 -46.12 16.87 -9.38
C ALA A 550 -46.17 16.21 -10.75
N GLU A 551 -45.08 15.56 -11.16
CA GLU A 551 -44.98 14.81 -12.41
C GLU A 551 -44.37 13.43 -12.17
N THR A 552 -44.67 12.51 -13.08
CA THR A 552 -44.04 11.19 -13.11
C THR A 552 -42.93 11.19 -14.16
N ILE A 553 -41.73 10.74 -13.78
CA ILE A 553 -40.54 10.72 -14.64
C ILE A 553 -40.00 9.30 -14.77
N ASP A 554 -39.43 9.01 -15.93
CA ASP A 554 -38.66 7.80 -16.21
C ASP A 554 -37.16 8.15 -16.19
N LEU A 555 -36.41 7.48 -15.32
CA LEU A 555 -34.98 7.66 -15.08
C LEU A 555 -34.17 6.46 -15.61
N SER A 556 -34.46 5.97 -16.81
CA SER A 556 -33.77 4.81 -17.40
C SER A 556 -32.48 5.12 -18.20
N GLY A 557 -31.91 6.31 -18.08
CA GLY A 557 -30.64 6.71 -18.76
C GLY A 557 -29.73 7.56 -17.86
N GLU A 558 -28.45 7.73 -18.23
CA GLU A 558 -27.36 8.27 -17.38
C GLU A 558 -27.62 9.68 -16.78
N THR A 559 -28.34 10.55 -17.49
CA THR A 559 -28.74 11.88 -17.00
C THR A 559 -30.05 12.30 -17.63
N GLN A 560 -30.99 12.78 -16.80
CA GLN A 560 -32.30 13.24 -17.22
C GLN A 560 -32.45 14.72 -16.87
N GLU A 561 -32.68 15.54 -17.90
CA GLU A 561 -32.99 16.96 -17.72
C GLU A 561 -34.52 17.16 -17.71
N LYS A 562 -35.03 17.83 -16.68
CA LYS A 562 -36.45 18.12 -16.53
C LYS A 562 -36.72 19.50 -15.92
N ASP A 563 -37.27 20.41 -16.72
CA ASP A 563 -37.71 21.69 -16.20
C ASP A 563 -39.13 21.64 -15.62
N PHE A 564 -39.38 22.47 -14.62
CA PHE A 564 -40.70 22.67 -14.00
C PHE A 564 -41.11 24.14 -14.06
N ASP A 565 -42.24 24.42 -14.72
CA ASP A 565 -42.91 25.73 -14.65
C ASP A 565 -44.06 25.67 -13.63
N LEU A 566 -43.99 26.49 -12.58
CA LEU A 566 -44.96 26.59 -11.48
C LEU A 566 -46.00 27.68 -11.74
N ASP A 567 -47.24 27.38 -11.37
CA ASP A 567 -48.34 28.35 -11.39
C ASP A 567 -48.41 29.08 -10.02
N PRO A 568 -48.57 30.42 -10.00
CA PRO A 568 -48.78 31.16 -8.75
C PRO A 568 -50.06 30.70 -8.04
N SER A 569 -50.04 30.56 -6.71
CA SER A 569 -51.23 30.19 -5.96
C SER A 569 -52.30 31.30 -6.09
N GLU A 570 -53.53 30.95 -6.49
CA GLU A 570 -54.61 31.94 -6.54
C GLU A 570 -54.89 32.49 -5.13
N SER A 571 -54.88 33.82 -4.99
CA SER A 571 -55.05 34.56 -3.73
C SER A 571 -56.48 34.57 -3.20
#